data_AF-A0A2W6XQY9-F1
#
_entry.id   AF-A0A2W6XQY9-F1
#
_cell.length_a   1.000
_cell.length_b   1.000
_cell.length_c   1.000
_cell.angle_alpha   90.00
_cell.angle_beta   90.00
_cell.angle_gamma   90.00
#
_symmetry.space_group_name_H-M   'P 1'
#
loop_
_entity.id
_entity.type
_entity.pdbx_description
1 polymer ?
#
loop_
_entity_poly.entity_id
_entity_poly.type
_entity_poly.pdbx_seq_one_letter_code
_entity_poly.pdbx_strand_id
1 'polypeptide(L)'
;MQFIILLRYEHRRIIKKIYLEGEIDSTDCELKDDGIFWTDIYGTENHISKFNIAHNNEIYAWYETNDVGIDKFKIKLKENVIVEWRPPINTMGFSWGGCNFFQFYENFLIVSYRDKHGDIVNIINLDNFDIKKFSFDGFRKTIEMNDNEVIIKELYMDSDKNNYKLTILQNEIVKEIFLK
;
A
#
# COMPACT_ATOMS: atom_id res chain seq x y z
N MET A 1 -22.72 12.27 -3.21
CA MET A 1 -21.95 13.50 -2.93
C MET A 1 -21.38 13.55 -1.51
N GLN A 2 -22.14 13.16 -0.47
CA GLN A 2 -21.66 13.10 0.93
C GLN A 2 -20.45 12.17 1.17
N PHE A 3 -20.41 10.97 0.56
CA PHE A 3 -19.31 10.00 0.73
C PHE A 3 -17.94 10.54 0.27
N ILE A 4 -17.89 11.29 -0.84
CA ILE A 4 -16.63 11.85 -1.38
C ILE A 4 -16.07 12.92 -0.44
N ILE A 5 -16.93 13.69 0.21
CA ILE A 5 -16.53 14.76 1.14
C ILE A 5 -15.97 14.14 2.43
N LEU A 6 -16.59 13.08 2.95
CA LEU A 6 -16.13 12.35 4.13
C LEU A 6 -14.77 11.67 3.89
N LEU A 7 -14.59 11.00 2.76
CA LEU A 7 -13.30 10.38 2.38
C LEU A 7 -12.17 11.42 2.27
N ARG A 8 -12.44 12.57 1.65
CA ARG A 8 -11.46 13.67 1.56
C ARG A 8 -11.10 14.25 2.93
N TYR A 9 -12.05 14.32 3.86
CA TYR A 9 -11.82 14.82 5.21
C TYR A 9 -10.97 13.86 6.04
N GLU A 10 -11.28 12.56 6.01
CA GLU A 10 -10.50 11.53 6.71
C GLU A 10 -9.06 11.46 6.18
N HIS A 11 -8.85 11.45 4.86
CA HIS A 11 -7.50 11.42 4.28
C HIS A 11 -6.66 12.63 4.73
N ARG A 12 -7.27 13.82 4.78
CA ARG A 12 -6.61 15.04 5.29
C ARG A 12 -6.28 14.97 6.79
N ARG A 13 -7.09 14.27 7.59
CA ARG A 13 -6.81 14.08 9.01
C ARG A 13 -5.66 13.10 9.24
N ILE A 14 -5.64 12.01 8.48
CA ILE A 14 -4.62 10.96 8.58
C ILE A 14 -3.27 11.48 8.10
N ILE A 15 -3.23 12.16 6.96
CA ILE A 15 -1.97 12.71 6.44
C ILE A 15 -1.36 13.74 7.40
N LYS A 16 -2.20 14.54 8.08
CA LYS A 16 -1.74 15.44 9.14
C LYS A 16 -1.17 14.68 10.34
N LYS A 17 -1.77 13.56 10.73
CA LYS A 17 -1.21 12.71 11.80
C LYS A 17 0.14 12.12 11.40
N ILE A 18 0.28 11.61 10.17
CA ILE A 18 1.55 11.08 9.67
C ILE A 18 2.61 12.20 9.62
N TYR A 19 2.23 13.40 9.16
CA TYR A 19 3.12 14.56 9.16
C TYR A 19 3.63 14.93 10.56
N LEU A 20 2.74 14.91 11.56
CA LEU A 20 3.08 15.32 12.93
C LEU A 20 3.79 14.21 13.73
N GLU A 21 3.51 12.95 13.45
CA GLU A 21 3.86 11.84 14.33
C GLU A 21 4.55 10.66 13.63
N GLY A 22 4.78 10.72 12.32
CA GLY A 22 5.32 9.64 11.49
C GLY A 22 6.85 9.53 11.49
N GLU A 23 7.53 10.27 12.38
CA GLU A 23 8.99 10.32 12.49
C GLU A 23 9.68 10.53 11.13
N ILE A 24 9.30 11.61 10.44
CA ILE A 24 9.93 12.00 9.18
C ILE A 24 11.27 12.65 9.51
N ASP A 25 12.36 11.99 9.10
CA ASP A 25 13.73 12.41 9.35
C ASP A 25 14.17 13.53 8.38
N SER A 26 13.60 14.72 8.56
CA SER A 26 13.94 15.90 7.75
C SER A 26 13.63 17.21 8.47
N THR A 27 14.50 18.20 8.25
CA THR A 27 14.31 19.58 8.69
C THR A 27 13.38 20.39 7.78
N ASP A 28 13.19 19.96 6.53
CA ASP A 28 12.41 20.65 5.50
C ASP A 28 11.24 19.78 5.03
N CYS A 29 10.33 19.48 5.96
CA CYS A 29 9.12 18.71 5.68
C CYS A 29 7.90 19.61 5.43
N GLU A 30 7.29 19.46 4.26
CA GLU A 30 6.13 20.23 3.80
C GLU A 30 4.88 19.35 3.65
N LEU A 31 3.76 19.81 4.23
CA LEU A 31 2.45 19.24 3.97
C LEU A 31 1.73 20.01 2.86
N LYS A 32 1.40 19.33 1.77
CA LYS A 32 0.65 19.86 0.62
C LYS A 32 -0.72 19.16 0.50
N ASP A 33 -1.57 19.65 -0.41
CA ASP A 33 -2.94 19.15 -0.59
C ASP A 33 -3.03 17.69 -1.10
N ASP A 34 -1.94 17.19 -1.66
CA ASP A 34 -1.80 15.89 -2.30
C ASP A 34 -0.85 14.94 -1.57
N GLY A 35 -0.07 15.43 -0.60
CA GLY A 35 0.97 14.63 0.01
C GLY A 35 1.77 15.31 1.11
N ILE A 36 2.71 14.55 1.67
CA ILE A 36 3.82 15.04 2.49
C ILE A 36 5.07 14.96 1.62
N PHE A 37 5.89 16.00 1.63
CA PHE A 37 7.12 16.10 0.84
C PHE A 37 8.27 16.50 1.75
N TRP A 38 9.44 15.92 1.57
CA TRP A 38 10.63 16.32 2.31
C TRP A 38 11.90 15.95 1.56
N THR A 39 12.98 16.64 1.88
CA THR A 39 14.32 16.27 1.42
C THR A 39 15.07 15.61 2.56
N ASP A 40 15.64 14.42 2.34
CA ASP A 40 16.44 13.75 3.38
C ASP A 40 17.84 14.37 3.51
N ILE A 41 18.61 13.88 4.50
CA ILE A 41 19.98 14.35 4.76
C ILE A 41 20.94 14.16 3.58
N TYR A 42 20.58 13.35 2.58
CA TYR A 42 21.37 13.10 1.38
C TYR A 42 20.94 13.96 0.19
N GLY A 43 19.95 14.84 0.36
CA GLY A 43 19.43 15.68 -0.71
C GLY A 43 18.38 14.97 -1.58
N THR A 44 17.88 13.81 -1.15
CA THR A 44 16.91 13.00 -1.91
C THR A 44 15.49 13.52 -1.68
N GLU A 45 14.72 13.75 -2.73
CA GLU A 45 13.33 14.17 -2.61
C GLU A 45 12.43 12.97 -2.32
N ASN A 46 11.77 12.99 -1.17
CA ASN A 46 10.85 11.96 -0.71
C ASN A 46 9.41 12.50 -0.69
N HIS A 47 8.45 11.61 -0.92
CA HIS A 47 7.04 11.96 -0.82
C HIS A 47 6.16 10.81 -0.33
N ILE A 48 5.06 11.19 0.33
CA ILE A 48 3.93 10.32 0.68
C ILE A 48 2.70 10.91 0.01
N SER A 49 2.14 10.19 -0.96
CA SER A 49 0.87 10.58 -1.58
C SER A 49 -0.31 10.30 -0.65
N LYS A 50 -1.35 11.14 -0.67
CA LYS A 50 -2.63 10.87 0.04
C LYS A 50 -3.39 9.64 -0.45
N PHE A 51 -2.97 9.04 -1.57
CA PHE A 51 -3.49 7.76 -2.07
C PHE A 51 -2.67 6.56 -1.59
N ASN A 52 -1.52 6.82 -0.97
CA ASN A 52 -0.57 5.86 -0.44
C ASN A 52 -0.60 5.83 1.09
N ILE A 53 -1.77 6.10 1.67
CA ILE A 53 -2.02 6.05 3.12
C ILE A 53 -3.21 5.15 3.38
N ALA A 54 -3.14 4.36 4.45
CA ALA A 54 -4.22 3.55 4.95
C ALA A 54 -4.33 3.73 6.46
N HIS A 55 -5.53 3.57 7.00
CA HIS A 55 -5.74 3.59 8.45
C HIS A 55 -6.76 2.52 8.85
N ASN A 56 -6.55 1.92 10.02
CA ASN A 56 -7.53 1.07 10.67
C ASN A 56 -7.49 1.36 12.18
N ASN A 57 -8.55 1.97 12.70
CA ASN A 57 -8.64 2.45 14.08
C ASN A 57 -7.45 3.36 14.45
N GLU A 58 -6.54 2.87 15.27
CA GLU A 58 -5.36 3.59 15.78
C GLU A 58 -4.08 3.22 15.03
N ILE A 59 -4.16 2.32 14.04
CA ILE A 59 -3.04 1.91 13.19
C ILE A 59 -3.06 2.76 11.93
N TYR A 60 -1.89 3.29 11.57
CA TYR A 60 -1.68 4.03 10.33
C TYR A 60 -0.60 3.34 9.52
N ALA A 61 -0.78 3.33 8.21
CA ALA A 61 0.24 2.86 7.30
C ALA A 61 0.41 3.84 6.17
N TRP A 62 1.63 3.93 5.63
CA TRP A 62 1.91 4.74 4.47
C TRP A 62 3.03 4.15 3.62
N TYR A 63 2.99 4.49 2.34
CA TYR A 63 4.00 4.13 1.35
C TYR A 63 4.76 5.39 0.95
N GLU A 64 6.04 5.40 1.27
CA GLU A 64 7.01 6.43 0.92
C GLU A 64 7.69 6.05 -0.39
N THR A 65 7.87 7.04 -1.24
CA THR A 65 8.56 6.94 -2.51
C THR A 65 9.51 8.11 -2.64
N ASN A 66 10.67 7.90 -3.25
CA ASN A 66 11.60 8.99 -3.52
C ASN A 66 12.02 9.05 -5.00
N ASP A 67 12.66 10.14 -5.38
CA ASP A 67 13.11 10.41 -6.74
C ASP A 67 14.22 9.47 -7.25
N VAL A 68 14.98 8.86 -6.33
CA VAL A 68 15.93 7.78 -6.62
C VAL A 68 15.29 6.38 -6.63
N GLY A 69 13.96 6.31 -6.53
CA GLY A 69 13.17 5.09 -6.67
C GLY A 69 13.17 4.16 -5.46
N ILE A 70 13.70 4.56 -4.31
CA ILE A 70 13.58 3.76 -3.08
C ILE A 70 12.17 3.88 -2.54
N ASP A 71 11.52 2.71 -2.49
CA ASP A 71 10.21 2.56 -1.87
C ASP A 71 10.34 2.03 -0.46
N LYS A 72 9.63 2.66 0.47
CA LYS A 72 9.50 2.18 1.84
C LYS A 72 8.04 2.14 2.21
N PHE A 73 7.73 1.16 3.02
CA PHE A 73 6.43 1.04 3.62
C PHE A 73 6.59 1.09 5.13
N LYS A 74 5.74 1.86 5.79
CA LYS A 74 5.76 2.02 7.24
C LYS A 74 4.37 1.77 7.83
N ILE A 75 4.35 1.14 9.00
CA ILE A 75 3.16 0.95 9.83
C ILE A 75 3.44 1.52 11.20
N LYS A 76 2.62 2.50 11.62
CA LYS A 76 2.59 2.99 12.99
C LYS A 76 1.52 2.23 13.78
N LEU A 77 1.96 1.49 14.80
CA LEU A 77 1.12 0.76 15.75
C LEU A 77 0.74 1.66 16.95
N LYS A 78 -0.18 1.17 17.79
CA LYS A 78 -0.75 1.91 18.94
C LYS A 78 0.28 2.43 19.95
N GLU A 79 1.43 1.77 20.08
CA GLU A 79 2.46 2.07 21.08
C GLU A 79 3.58 2.99 20.54
N ASN A 80 3.30 3.79 19.50
CA ASN A 80 4.31 4.57 18.76
C ASN A 80 5.43 3.73 18.14
N VAL A 81 5.23 2.43 18.00
CA VAL A 81 6.14 1.56 17.27
C VAL A 81 5.91 1.74 15.77
N ILE A 82 6.96 2.10 15.04
CA ILE A 82 6.96 2.15 13.58
C ILE A 82 7.70 0.92 13.03
N VAL A 83 6.99 0.10 12.27
CA VAL A 83 7.56 -1.02 11.53
C VAL A 83 7.83 -0.55 10.10
N GLU A 84 9.09 -0.57 9.67
CA GLU A 84 9.48 -0.34 8.28
C GLU A 84 9.65 -1.69 7.56
N TRP A 85 9.08 -1.80 6.37
CA TRP A 85 9.39 -2.88 5.43
C TRP A 85 9.67 -2.30 4.04
N ARG A 86 10.65 -2.92 3.36
CA ARG A 86 11.03 -2.55 2.00
C ARG A 86 10.53 -3.61 1.05
N PRO A 87 9.67 -3.25 0.07
CA PRO A 87 9.19 -4.20 -0.91
C PRO A 87 10.38 -4.83 -1.65
N PRO A 88 10.41 -6.17 -1.81
CA PRO A 88 11.44 -6.82 -2.61
C PRO A 88 11.17 -6.48 -4.08
N ILE A 89 11.97 -5.57 -4.62
CA ILE A 89 11.86 -5.11 -5.99
C ILE A 89 13.06 -5.65 -6.78
N ASN A 90 12.81 -6.35 -7.90
CA ASN A 90 13.85 -7.02 -8.69
C ASN A 90 14.64 -6.07 -9.60
N THR A 91 14.45 -4.76 -9.46
CA THR A 91 14.94 -3.75 -10.39
C THR A 91 15.76 -2.73 -9.62
N MET A 92 17.01 -3.07 -9.27
CA MET A 92 17.98 -2.14 -8.64
C MET A 92 17.43 -1.33 -7.43
N GLY A 93 16.39 -1.82 -6.76
CA GLY A 93 15.73 -1.15 -5.63
C GLY A 93 14.54 -0.25 -5.97
N PHE A 94 14.08 -0.20 -7.24
CA PHE A 94 13.04 0.74 -7.71
C PHE A 94 11.78 0.09 -8.25
N SER A 95 10.62 0.49 -7.72
CA SER A 95 9.35 0.14 -8.36
C SER A 95 9.20 0.95 -9.64
N TRP A 96 8.69 0.32 -10.69
CA TRP A 96 8.55 0.97 -12.00
C TRP A 96 7.30 1.85 -12.07
N GLY A 97 6.43 1.81 -11.06
CA GLY A 97 5.19 2.59 -11.06
C GLY A 97 4.60 2.88 -9.68
N GLY A 98 5.38 2.72 -8.61
CA GLY A 98 4.92 2.97 -7.25
C GLY A 98 3.86 2.00 -6.76
N CYS A 99 3.17 2.43 -5.71
CA CYS A 99 2.04 1.74 -5.10
C CYS A 99 0.75 2.01 -5.87
N ASN A 100 0.05 0.94 -6.26
CA ASN A 100 -1.23 1.00 -7.00
C ASN A 100 -2.44 0.69 -6.11
N PHE A 101 -2.24 0.00 -4.99
CA PHE A 101 -3.29 -0.31 -4.03
C PHE A 101 -2.73 -0.37 -2.62
N PHE A 102 -3.40 0.26 -1.67
CA PHE A 102 -2.92 0.35 -0.30
C PHE A 102 -4.08 0.49 0.67
N GLN A 103 -4.51 -0.62 1.27
CA GLN A 103 -5.67 -0.58 2.14
C GLN A 103 -5.64 -1.68 3.20
N PHE A 104 -6.19 -1.36 4.38
CA PHE A 104 -6.45 -2.35 5.41
C PHE A 104 -7.70 -3.16 5.09
N TYR A 105 -7.66 -4.42 5.49
CA TYR A 105 -8.77 -5.34 5.56
C TYR A 105 -8.64 -6.09 6.90
N GLU A 106 -9.50 -5.78 7.87
CA GLU A 106 -9.37 -6.28 9.24
C GLU A 106 -7.93 -6.08 9.80
N ASN A 107 -7.30 -7.14 10.30
CA ASN A 107 -5.91 -7.18 10.79
C ASN A 107 -4.88 -7.38 9.66
N PHE A 108 -5.26 -7.23 8.39
CA PHE A 108 -4.37 -7.33 7.26
C PHE A 108 -4.16 -5.98 6.60
N LEU A 109 -2.95 -5.75 6.10
CA LEU A 109 -2.70 -4.71 5.11
C LEU A 109 -2.43 -5.36 3.76
N ILE A 110 -3.16 -4.88 2.75
CA ILE A 110 -3.01 -5.30 1.37
C ILE A 110 -2.29 -4.19 0.62
N VAL A 111 -1.14 -4.54 0.05
CA VAL A 111 -0.28 -3.63 -0.69
C VAL A 111 -0.05 -4.19 -2.07
N SER A 112 -0.35 -3.38 -3.09
CA SER A 112 0.09 -3.66 -4.45
C SER A 112 1.00 -2.56 -4.95
N TYR A 113 2.15 -2.97 -5.50
CA TYR A 113 3.09 -2.08 -6.17
C TYR A 113 3.54 -2.68 -7.50
N ARG A 114 4.06 -1.84 -8.40
CA ARG A 114 4.51 -2.26 -9.72
C ARG A 114 6.01 -2.50 -9.79
N ASP A 115 6.42 -3.73 -10.09
CA ASP A 115 7.79 -4.05 -10.50
C ASP A 115 7.90 -4.12 -12.03
N LYS A 116 9.10 -4.26 -12.58
CA LYS A 116 9.37 -4.40 -14.03
C LYS A 116 8.60 -5.55 -14.68
N HIS A 117 8.25 -6.57 -13.90
CA HIS A 117 7.55 -7.77 -14.36
C HIS A 117 6.04 -7.70 -14.15
N GLY A 118 5.53 -6.57 -13.63
CA GLY A 118 4.11 -6.34 -13.40
C GLY A 118 3.77 -6.06 -11.94
N ASP A 119 2.48 -5.92 -11.67
CA ASP A 119 1.96 -5.63 -10.34
C ASP A 119 2.14 -6.85 -9.42
N ILE A 120 2.77 -6.63 -8.27
CA ILE A 120 2.93 -7.59 -7.18
C ILE A 120 1.89 -7.25 -6.11
N VAL A 121 1.25 -8.26 -5.53
CA VAL A 121 0.35 -8.06 -4.38
C VAL A 121 0.96 -8.76 -3.17
N ASN A 122 1.08 -8.04 -2.07
CA ASN A 122 1.47 -8.57 -0.78
C ASN A 122 0.33 -8.36 0.20
N ILE A 123 0.10 -9.37 1.03
CA ILE A 123 -0.80 -9.27 2.17
C ILE A 123 0.03 -9.48 3.43
N ILE A 124 -0.01 -8.48 4.29
CA ILE A 124 0.75 -8.41 5.54
C ILE A 124 -0.22 -8.66 6.68
N ASN A 125 0.00 -9.70 7.47
CA ASN A 125 -0.75 -9.93 8.71
C ASN A 125 -0.15 -9.06 9.82
N LEU A 126 -0.95 -8.20 10.46
CA LEU A 126 -0.47 -7.28 11.50
C LEU A 126 -0.27 -7.94 12.86
N ASP A 127 -0.84 -9.13 13.09
CA ASP A 127 -0.69 -9.84 14.37
C ASP A 127 0.71 -10.46 14.51
N ASN A 128 1.29 -10.91 13.39
CA ASN A 128 2.56 -11.64 13.37
C ASN A 128 3.58 -11.10 12.35
N PHE A 129 3.23 -10.07 11.57
CA PHE A 129 4.03 -9.50 10.50
C PHE A 129 4.43 -10.48 9.38
N ASP A 130 3.71 -11.60 9.24
CA ASP A 130 3.90 -12.51 8.11
C ASP A 130 3.46 -11.83 6.81
N ILE A 131 4.32 -11.94 5.80
CA ILE A 131 4.09 -11.36 4.48
C ILE A 131 3.83 -12.48 3.48
N LYS A 132 2.61 -12.56 2.97
CA LYS A 132 2.25 -13.45 1.87
C LYS A 132 2.32 -12.68 0.56
N LYS A 133 3.31 -13.03 -0.26
CA LYS A 133 3.46 -12.52 -1.63
C LYS A 133 2.63 -13.36 -2.59
N PHE A 134 1.86 -12.68 -3.43
CA PHE A 134 1.11 -13.30 -4.52
C PHE A 134 1.63 -12.78 -5.86
N SER A 135 2.10 -13.72 -6.68
CA SER A 135 2.39 -13.50 -8.09
C SER A 135 1.21 -13.98 -8.93
N PHE A 136 0.94 -13.24 -10.00
CA PHE A 136 -0.09 -13.53 -11.00
C PHE A 136 0.49 -13.29 -12.39
N ASP A 137 -0.08 -13.92 -13.40
CA ASP A 137 0.50 -14.01 -14.75
C ASP A 137 0.34 -12.72 -15.56
N GLY A 138 -0.78 -12.03 -15.40
CA GLY A 138 -1.07 -10.77 -16.07
C GLY A 138 -0.10 -9.65 -15.67
N PHE A 139 0.02 -8.60 -16.47
CA PHE A 139 0.92 -7.49 -16.13
C PHE A 139 0.29 -6.53 -15.10
N ARG A 140 -0.95 -6.10 -15.35
CA ARG A 140 -1.67 -5.12 -14.52
C ARG A 140 -2.83 -5.73 -13.75
N LYS A 141 -3.07 -5.29 -12.52
CA LYS A 141 -4.05 -5.88 -11.60
C LYS A 141 -4.99 -4.79 -11.09
N THR A 142 -6.27 -5.11 -10.94
CA THR A 142 -7.18 -4.31 -10.12
C THR A 142 -7.59 -5.11 -8.90
N ILE A 143 -7.58 -4.45 -7.75
CA ILE A 143 -7.96 -5.05 -6.48
C ILE A 143 -9.28 -4.41 -6.04
N GLU A 144 -10.27 -5.25 -5.78
CA GLU A 144 -11.56 -4.89 -5.20
C GLU A 144 -11.69 -5.59 -3.84
N MET A 145 -12.23 -4.89 -2.86
CA MET A 145 -12.49 -5.47 -1.54
C MET A 145 -13.98 -5.38 -1.23
N ASN A 146 -14.52 -6.52 -0.77
CA ASN A 146 -15.86 -6.66 -0.22
C ASN A 146 -15.73 -7.23 1.21
N ASP A 147 -16.82 -7.25 1.97
CA ASP A 147 -16.84 -7.54 3.41
C ASP A 147 -15.98 -8.74 3.84
N ASN A 148 -15.95 -9.83 3.04
CA ASN A 148 -15.19 -11.05 3.35
C ASN A 148 -14.13 -11.43 2.30
N GLU A 149 -13.94 -10.62 1.26
CA GLU A 149 -13.29 -11.06 0.02
C GLU A 149 -12.43 -9.98 -0.61
N VAL A 150 -11.23 -10.39 -1.04
CA VAL A 150 -10.34 -9.56 -1.85
C VAL A 150 -10.29 -10.18 -3.24
N ILE A 151 -10.81 -9.45 -4.22
CA ILE A 151 -10.87 -9.89 -5.62
C ILE A 151 -9.75 -9.21 -6.39
N ILE A 152 -8.90 -10.00 -7.01
CA ILE A 152 -7.79 -9.55 -7.86
C ILE A 152 -8.12 -9.93 -9.29
N LYS A 153 -8.28 -8.91 -10.15
CA LYS A 153 -8.58 -9.10 -11.57
C LYS A 153 -7.37 -8.72 -12.40
N GLU A 154 -6.99 -9.57 -13.33
CA GLU A 154 -5.93 -9.26 -14.28
C GLU A 154 -6.44 -8.39 -15.43
N LEU A 155 -5.70 -7.34 -15.73
CA LEU A 155 -5.90 -6.46 -16.87
C LEU A 155 -4.86 -6.81 -17.95
N TYR A 156 -5.34 -6.95 -19.18
CA TYR A 156 -4.57 -7.14 -20.43
C TYR A 156 -3.86 -8.50 -20.60
N MET A 157 -4.65 -9.56 -20.79
CA MET A 157 -4.24 -10.71 -21.62
C MET A 157 -5.39 -11.14 -22.54
N ASP A 158 -5.06 -11.48 -23.79
CA ASP A 158 -5.98 -12.04 -24.80
C ASP A 158 -6.37 -13.52 -24.51
N SER A 159 -5.82 -14.12 -23.45
CA SER A 159 -6.15 -15.46 -22.98
C SER A 159 -7.00 -15.38 -21.71
N ASP A 160 -8.03 -16.23 -21.62
CA ASP A 160 -8.97 -16.46 -20.52
C ASP A 160 -8.66 -15.69 -19.22
N LYS A 161 -9.55 -14.74 -18.90
CA LYS A 161 -9.46 -13.83 -17.74
C LYS A 161 -9.39 -14.63 -16.44
N ASN A 162 -8.18 -14.93 -15.98
CA ASN A 162 -7.98 -15.46 -14.64
C ASN A 162 -8.30 -14.34 -13.65
N ASN A 163 -9.44 -14.46 -12.98
CA ASN A 163 -9.70 -13.68 -11.78
C ASN A 163 -9.31 -14.55 -10.59
N TYR A 164 -8.67 -13.92 -9.61
CA TYR A 164 -8.28 -14.57 -8.38
C TYR A 164 -9.14 -14.02 -7.27
N LYS A 165 -9.69 -14.93 -6.48
CA LYS A 165 -10.36 -14.60 -5.23
C LYS A 165 -9.43 -14.97 -4.10
N LEU A 166 -9.12 -14.00 -3.27
CA LEU A 166 -8.47 -14.25 -1.99
C LEU A 166 -9.55 -14.11 -0.92
N THR A 167 -9.86 -15.24 -0.28
CA THR A 167 -10.75 -15.28 0.87
C THR A 167 -9.88 -15.28 2.13
N ILE A 168 -10.13 -14.35 3.03
CA ILE A 168 -9.44 -14.27 4.32
C ILE A 168 -10.35 -14.92 5.36
N LEU A 169 -9.93 -16.06 5.89
CA LEU A 169 -10.70 -16.86 6.86
C LEU A 169 -9.85 -17.10 8.10
N GLN A 170 -10.25 -16.56 9.26
CA GLN A 170 -9.61 -16.87 10.56
C GLN A 170 -8.07 -16.75 10.53
N ASN A 171 -7.55 -15.66 9.97
CA ASN A 171 -6.11 -15.41 9.74
C ASN A 171 -5.41 -16.26 8.65
N GLU A 172 -6.13 -17.13 7.96
CA GLU A 172 -5.64 -17.83 6.77
C GLU A 172 -6.07 -17.11 5.49
N ILE A 173 -5.23 -17.20 4.46
CA ILE A 173 -5.54 -16.62 3.14
C ILE A 173 -5.66 -17.78 2.17
N VAL A 174 -6.87 -17.99 1.67
CA VAL A 174 -7.19 -19.01 0.67
C VAL A 174 -7.22 -18.35 -0.70
N LYS A 175 -6.40 -18.84 -1.63
CA LYS A 175 -6.41 -18.39 -3.03
C LYS A 175 -7.25 -19.35 -3.86
N GLU A 176 -8.31 -18.83 -4.46
CA GLU A 176 -9.15 -19.53 -5.42
C GLU A 176 -9.02 -18.87 -6.79
N ILE A 177 -8.90 -19.69 -7.84
CA ILE A 177 -8.99 -19.21 -9.22
C ILE A 177 -10.45 -19.36 -9.62
N PHE A 178 -11.06 -18.27 -10.10
CA PHE A 178 -12.39 -18.34 -10.68
C PHE A 178 -12.36 -17.70 -12.06
N LEU A 179 -12.74 -18.49 -13.05
CA LEU A 179 -12.92 -18.03 -14.41
C LEU A 179 -14.29 -17.33 -14.50
N LYS A 180 -14.35 -16.27 -15.31
CA LYS A 180 -15.62 -15.65 -15.68
C LYS A 180 -15.99 -16.03 -17.09
#